data_AF-A0A7W0Q0U7-F1
#
_entry.id   AF-A0A7W0Q0U7-F1
#
_cell.length_a   1.000
_cell.length_b   1.000
_cell.length_c   1.000
_cell.angle_alpha   90.00
_cell.angle_beta   90.00
_cell.angle_gamma   90.00
#
_symmetry.space_group_name_H-M   'P 1'
#
loop_
_entity.id
_entity.type
_entity.pdbx_description
1 polymer ?
#
loop_
_entity_poly.entity_id
_entity_poly.type
_entity_poly.pdbx_seq_one_letter_code
_entity_poly.pdbx_strand_id
1 'polypeptide(L)'
;MSLALTAASMLAAASLTPQQQAALVVVSGLPAPPGVGGVLVQGWSKRLARPKGALVYVDQEGGDVRAFRTDPPFAPASTHRSGPASFAAGRAAGRALKIRGVHVDLAPVVDLADGPLGSR
;
A
#
# COMPACT_ATOMS: atom_id res chain seq x y z
N MET A 1 12.55 -12.17 15.82
CA MET A 1 11.37 -12.97 15.42
C MET A 1 11.64 -14.41 15.86
N SER A 2 10.79 -14.99 16.71
CA SER A 2 11.08 -16.29 17.35
C SER A 2 10.92 -17.46 16.36
N LEU A 3 11.72 -18.51 16.52
CA LEU A 3 11.66 -19.75 15.73
C LEU A 3 10.24 -20.36 15.72
N ALA A 4 9.53 -20.26 16.85
CA ALA A 4 8.16 -20.73 16.99
C ALA A 4 7.17 -19.98 16.09
N LEU A 5 7.37 -18.67 15.88
CA LEU A 5 6.52 -17.88 14.99
C LEU A 5 6.76 -18.28 13.52
N THR A 6 8.01 -18.50 13.14
CA THR A 6 8.35 -18.98 11.80
C THR A 6 7.74 -20.36 11.54
N ALA A 7 7.88 -21.29 12.49
CA ALA A 7 7.29 -22.63 12.39
C ALA A 7 5.77 -22.59 12.29
N ALA A 8 5.11 -21.76 13.11
CA ALA A 8 3.66 -21.58 13.06
C ALA A 8 3.19 -21.00 11.71
N SER A 9 3.91 -20.01 11.16
CA SER A 9 3.58 -19.44 9.85
C SER A 9 3.75 -20.45 8.71
N MET A 10 4.80 -21.29 8.75
CA MET A 10 5.02 -22.33 7.76
C MET A 10 3.93 -23.42 7.82
N LEU A 11 3.54 -23.84 9.03
CA LEU A 11 2.43 -24.79 9.21
C LEU A 11 1.11 -24.20 8.70
N ALA A 12 0.83 -22.93 9.03
CA ALA A 12 -0.36 -22.24 8.56
C ALA A 12 -0.40 -22.18 7.03
N ALA A 13 0.70 -21.80 6.38
CA ALA A 13 0.79 -21.76 4.93
C ALA A 13 0.65 -23.15 4.27
N ALA A 14 1.21 -24.20 4.89
CA ALA A 14 1.09 -25.58 4.42
C ALA A 14 -0.33 -26.16 4.58
N SER A 15 -1.14 -25.60 5.49
CA SER A 15 -2.52 -26.03 5.71
C SER A 15 -3.54 -25.45 4.73
N LEU A 16 -3.11 -24.51 3.88
CA LEU A 16 -3.96 -23.86 2.89
C LEU A 16 -4.15 -24.74 1.65
N THR A 17 -5.35 -24.68 1.07
CA THR A 17 -5.56 -25.24 -0.27
C THR A 17 -4.79 -24.43 -1.32
N PRO A 18 -4.48 -25.00 -2.49
CA PRO A 18 -3.86 -24.26 -3.59
C PRO A 18 -4.64 -22.99 -3.97
N GLN A 19 -5.98 -23.04 -3.91
CA GLN A 19 -6.83 -21.87 -4.19
C GLN A 19 -6.69 -20.80 -3.11
N GLN A 20 -6.58 -21.17 -1.84
CA GLN A 20 -6.33 -20.22 -0.75
C GLN A 20 -4.94 -19.60 -0.85
N GLN A 21 -3.91 -20.40 -1.18
CA GLN A 21 -2.56 -19.88 -1.43
C GLN A 21 -2.56 -18.89 -2.59
N ALA A 22 -3.27 -19.21 -3.68
CA ALA A 22 -3.42 -18.30 -4.82
C ALA A 22 -4.16 -17.01 -4.43
N ALA A 23 -5.22 -17.09 -3.62
CA ALA A 23 -5.94 -15.90 -3.17
C ALA A 23 -5.06 -14.96 -2.33
N LEU A 24 -4.15 -15.50 -1.51
CA LEU A 24 -3.23 -14.70 -0.68
C LEU A 24 -2.19 -13.90 -1.48
N VAL A 25 -1.94 -14.24 -2.74
CA VAL A 25 -1.02 -13.46 -3.60
C VAL A 25 -1.76 -12.44 -4.48
N VAL A 26 -3.08 -12.33 -4.36
CA VAL A 26 -3.90 -11.38 -5.12
C VAL A 26 -4.05 -10.07 -4.33
N VAL A 27 -3.73 -8.96 -5.01
CA VAL A 27 -4.17 -7.62 -4.62
C VAL A 27 -5.23 -7.16 -5.62
N SER A 28 -6.43 -6.84 -5.15
CA SER A 28 -7.58 -6.51 -6.00
C SER A 28 -8.17 -5.14 -5.70
N GLY A 29 -8.94 -4.55 -6.63
CA GLY A 29 -9.75 -3.37 -6.32
C GLY A 29 -10.91 -3.71 -5.38
N LEU A 30 -11.52 -2.68 -4.78
CA LEU A 30 -12.75 -2.85 -3.98
C LEU A 30 -14.01 -2.72 -4.85
N PRO A 31 -15.09 -3.46 -4.59
CA PRO A 31 -15.21 -4.51 -3.56
C PRO A 31 -14.38 -5.76 -3.91
N ALA A 32 -13.89 -6.45 -2.88
CA ALA A 32 -13.08 -7.65 -3.03
C ALA A 32 -13.68 -8.83 -2.25
N PRO A 33 -13.51 -10.07 -2.73
CA PRO A 33 -13.99 -11.24 -2.02
C PRO A 33 -13.19 -11.48 -0.72
N PRO A 34 -13.76 -12.21 0.26
CA PRO A 34 -13.01 -12.65 1.44
C PRO A 34 -11.81 -13.51 1.06
N GLY A 35 -10.71 -13.39 1.81
CA GLY A 35 -9.52 -14.25 1.66
C GLY A 35 -8.46 -13.76 0.67
N VAL A 36 -8.68 -12.64 -0.03
CA VAL A 36 -7.61 -12.01 -0.83
C VAL A 36 -6.47 -11.52 0.06
N GLY A 37 -5.24 -11.60 -0.46
CA GLY A 37 -4.05 -11.11 0.23
C GLY A 37 -4.06 -9.61 0.47
N GLY A 38 -4.61 -8.84 -0.48
CA GLY A 38 -4.72 -7.40 -0.34
C GLY A 38 -5.81 -6.75 -1.17
N VAL A 39 -6.07 -5.50 -0.84
CA VAL A 39 -6.98 -4.60 -1.57
C VAL A 39 -6.31 -3.26 -1.87
N LEU A 40 -6.52 -2.73 -3.07
CA LEU A 40 -6.10 -1.40 -3.47
C LEU A 40 -7.24 -0.40 -3.25
N VAL A 41 -6.98 0.59 -2.40
CA VAL A 41 -7.90 1.70 -2.14
C VAL A 41 -7.61 2.84 -3.11
N GLN A 42 -8.65 3.28 -3.82
CA GLN A 42 -8.62 4.40 -4.75
C GLN A 42 -9.54 5.52 -4.25
N GLY A 43 -9.41 6.70 -4.86
CA GLY A 43 -10.21 7.88 -4.46
C GLY A 43 -11.73 7.63 -4.46
N TRP A 44 -12.22 6.81 -5.39
CA TRP A 44 -13.63 6.43 -5.50
C TRP A 44 -14.04 5.31 -4.53
N SER A 45 -13.11 4.41 -4.15
CA SER A 45 -13.41 3.22 -3.34
C SER A 45 -13.07 3.37 -1.86
N LYS A 46 -12.50 4.51 -1.43
CA LYS A 46 -12.04 4.76 -0.04
C LYS A 46 -13.09 4.64 1.08
N ARG A 47 -14.38 4.63 0.72
CA ARG A 47 -15.50 4.44 1.66
C ARG A 47 -16.10 3.03 1.63
N LEU A 48 -15.65 2.17 0.72
CA LEU A 48 -16.14 0.79 0.62
C LEU A 48 -15.53 -0.06 1.75
N ALA A 49 -16.26 -1.09 2.15
CA ALA A 49 -15.81 -2.03 3.17
C ALA A 49 -14.58 -2.81 2.68
N ARG A 50 -13.63 -3.03 3.59
CA ARG A 50 -12.39 -3.78 3.34
C ARG A 50 -12.50 -5.18 3.95
N PRO A 51 -12.17 -6.26 3.22
CA PRO A 51 -12.17 -7.60 3.78
C PRO A 51 -11.27 -7.69 5.02
N LYS A 52 -11.73 -8.41 6.05
CA LYS A 52 -10.91 -8.67 7.23
C LYS A 52 -9.69 -9.51 6.82
N GLY A 53 -8.53 -9.18 7.39
CA GLY A 53 -7.28 -9.91 7.15
C GLY A 53 -6.53 -9.55 5.86
N ALA A 54 -7.11 -8.75 4.97
CA ALA A 54 -6.43 -8.26 3.77
C ALA A 54 -5.47 -7.11 4.11
N LEU A 55 -4.28 -7.09 3.48
CA LEU A 55 -3.44 -5.90 3.43
C LEU A 55 -4.14 -4.80 2.63
N VAL A 56 -3.87 -3.55 2.99
CA VAL A 56 -4.57 -2.39 2.42
C VAL A 56 -3.52 -1.51 1.77
N TYR A 57 -3.59 -1.43 0.45
CA TYR A 57 -2.69 -0.67 -0.40
C TYR A 57 -3.35 0.64 -0.81
N VAL A 58 -2.54 1.64 -1.10
CA VAL A 58 -2.98 2.93 -1.64
C VAL A 58 -1.89 3.52 -2.54
N ASP A 59 -2.30 4.38 -3.46
CA ASP A 59 -1.41 5.33 -4.13
C ASP A 59 -1.56 6.70 -3.44
N GLN A 60 -0.59 7.05 -2.58
CA GLN A 60 -0.52 8.32 -1.85
C GLN A 60 0.85 9.00 -2.07
N GLU A 61 1.24 9.14 -3.33
CA GLU A 61 2.54 9.67 -3.74
C GLU A 61 2.72 11.18 -3.50
N GLY A 62 1.61 11.93 -3.51
CA GLY A 62 1.59 13.39 -3.54
C GLY A 62 1.26 13.94 -4.94
N GLY A 63 1.18 15.27 -5.07
CA GLY A 63 0.78 15.88 -6.35
C GLY A 63 -0.65 15.47 -6.77
N ASP A 64 -0.84 15.00 -7.98
CA ASP A 64 -2.19 14.61 -8.43
C ASP A 64 -2.57 13.18 -8.03
N VAL A 65 -1.59 12.37 -7.63
CA VAL A 65 -1.76 10.97 -7.23
C VAL A 65 -1.91 10.88 -5.70
N ARG A 66 -3.16 11.06 -5.25
CA ARG A 66 -3.56 10.90 -3.84
C ARG A 66 -4.96 10.31 -3.71
N ALA A 67 -5.08 9.07 -3.24
CA ALA A 67 -6.40 8.51 -2.91
C ALA A 67 -7.10 9.29 -1.77
N PHE A 68 -6.33 9.74 -0.78
CA PHE A 68 -6.78 10.60 0.31
C PHE A 68 -6.26 12.02 0.10
N ARG A 69 -6.99 12.80 -0.72
CA ARG A 69 -6.58 14.16 -1.13
C ARG A 69 -6.31 15.15 0.01
N THR A 70 -6.90 14.94 1.18
CA THR A 70 -6.73 15.77 2.38
C THR A 70 -5.53 15.38 3.23
N ASP A 71 -4.90 14.25 2.92
CA ASP A 71 -3.84 13.66 3.72
C ASP A 71 -2.48 13.89 3.02
N PRO A 72 -1.37 14.01 3.77
CA PRO A 72 -0.03 14.12 3.20
C PRO A 72 0.40 12.85 2.43
N PRO A 73 1.45 12.93 1.60
CA PRO A 73 2.22 14.14 1.27
C PRO A 73 1.47 14.97 0.23
N PHE A 74 1.54 16.30 0.32
CA PHE A 74 0.84 17.17 -0.65
C PHE A 74 1.64 17.38 -1.93
N ALA A 75 2.96 17.51 -1.83
CA ALA A 75 3.85 17.59 -2.99
C ALA A 75 4.38 16.18 -3.34
N PRO A 76 4.62 15.87 -4.62
CA PRO A 76 5.23 14.60 -5.00
C PRO A 76 6.70 14.58 -4.60
N ALA A 77 7.24 13.38 -4.34
CA ALA A 77 8.60 13.20 -3.85
C ALA A 77 9.68 13.86 -4.74
N SER A 78 9.44 13.89 -6.06
CA SER A 78 10.31 14.50 -7.07
C SER A 78 10.52 16.01 -6.91
N THR A 79 9.67 16.71 -6.14
CA THR A 79 9.83 18.14 -5.85
C THR A 79 10.80 18.41 -4.70
N HIS A 80 11.11 17.42 -3.87
CA HIS A 80 12.04 17.60 -2.78
C HIS A 80 13.48 17.67 -3.31
N ARG A 81 14.24 18.64 -2.79
CA ARG A 81 15.67 18.82 -3.11
C ARG A 81 16.59 18.41 -1.96
N SER A 82 16.02 17.87 -0.88
CA SER A 82 16.78 17.37 0.27
C SER A 82 16.15 16.10 0.86
N GLY A 83 17.01 15.18 1.26
CA GLY A 83 16.62 13.93 1.92
C GLY A 83 15.80 14.15 3.21
N PRO A 84 16.22 15.04 4.13
CA PRO A 84 15.45 15.33 5.33
C PRO A 84 14.03 15.84 5.07
N ALA A 85 13.83 16.70 4.07
CA ALA A 85 12.50 17.19 3.71
C ALA A 85 11.62 16.06 3.14
N SER A 86 12.17 15.25 2.24
CA SER A 86 11.48 14.08 1.69
C SER A 86 11.11 13.06 2.77
N PHE A 87 12.04 12.78 3.69
CA PHE A 87 11.78 11.89 4.83
C PHE A 87 10.69 12.44 5.75
N ALA A 88 10.68 13.73 6.05
CA ALA A 88 9.65 14.36 6.87
C ALA A 88 8.25 14.27 6.22
N ALA A 89 8.17 14.48 4.89
CA ALA A 89 6.95 14.34 4.12
C ALA A 89 6.43 12.90 4.14
N GLY A 90 7.28 11.91 3.85
CA GLY A 90 6.92 10.49 3.91
C GLY A 90 6.51 10.03 5.33
N ARG A 91 7.16 10.55 6.38
CA ARG A 91 6.76 10.30 7.77
C ARG A 91 5.39 10.87 8.10
N ALA A 92 5.04 12.04 7.56
CA ALA A 92 3.72 12.63 7.72
C ALA A 92 2.65 11.79 7.00
N ALA A 93 2.93 11.36 5.76
CA ALA A 93 2.08 10.46 4.99
C ALA A 93 1.80 9.15 5.74
N GLY A 94 2.86 8.46 6.18
CA GLY A 94 2.74 7.19 6.90
C GLY A 94 1.91 7.30 8.20
N ARG A 95 1.99 8.43 8.93
CA ARG A 95 1.13 8.66 10.10
C ARG A 95 -0.34 8.81 9.71
N ALA A 96 -0.64 9.59 8.67
CA ALA A 96 -2.00 9.79 8.19
C ALA A 96 -2.60 8.47 7.67
N LEU A 97 -1.86 7.73 6.85
CA LEU A 97 -2.26 6.44 6.30
C LEU A 97 -2.51 5.38 7.37
N LYS A 98 -1.69 5.35 8.43
CA LYS A 98 -1.91 4.45 9.57
C LYS A 98 -3.25 4.71 10.25
N ILE A 99 -3.66 5.98 10.41
CA ILE A 99 -4.98 6.34 10.97
C ILE A 99 -6.12 5.86 10.06
N ARG A 100 -5.91 5.85 8.74
CA ARG A 100 -6.86 5.32 7.75
C ARG A 100 -6.91 3.79 7.71
N GLY A 101 -6.09 3.08 8.47
CA GLY A 101 -5.96 1.62 8.39
C GLY A 101 -5.37 1.15 7.06
N VAL A 102 -4.47 1.96 6.47
CA VAL A 102 -3.67 1.57 5.30
C VAL A 102 -2.36 0.95 5.79
N HIS A 103 -1.93 -0.11 5.10
CA HIS A 103 -0.76 -0.90 5.46
C HIS A 103 0.43 -0.63 4.53
N VAL A 104 0.14 -0.38 3.25
CA VAL A 104 1.15 -0.18 2.20
C VAL A 104 0.79 1.04 1.37
N ASP A 105 1.78 1.89 1.13
CA ASP A 105 1.70 3.00 0.20
C ASP A 105 2.62 2.68 -0.98
N LEU A 106 2.11 2.78 -2.22
CA LEU A 106 2.87 2.54 -3.44
C LEU A 106 3.64 3.80 -3.84
N ALA A 107 4.45 4.29 -2.90
CA ALA A 107 5.21 5.52 -3.00
C ALA A 107 6.55 5.39 -2.24
N PRO A 108 7.57 6.21 -2.57
CA PRO A 108 7.58 7.23 -3.61
C PRO A 108 7.86 6.67 -5.00
N VAL A 109 7.47 7.42 -6.03
CA VAL A 109 8.00 7.21 -7.38
C VAL A 109 9.47 7.61 -7.41
N VAL A 110 10.30 6.72 -7.97
CA VAL A 110 11.75 6.91 -8.15
C VAL A 110 12.16 6.85 -9.63
N ASP A 111 11.17 6.93 -10.52
CA ASP A 111 11.40 7.01 -11.96
C ASP A 111 12.15 8.31 -12.30
N LEU A 112 13.08 8.21 -13.25
CA LEU A 112 13.74 9.36 -13.85
C LEU A 112 12.90 9.90 -15.01
N ALA A 113 13.08 11.18 -15.34
CA ALA A 113 12.32 11.84 -16.39
C ALA A 113 12.51 11.21 -17.79
N ASP A 114 13.63 10.52 -17.99
CA ASP A 114 14.03 9.79 -19.19
C ASP A 114 13.82 8.27 -19.09
N GLY A 115 13.10 7.80 -18.06
CA GLY A 115 12.79 6.39 -17.87
C GLY A 115 11.95 5.81 -19.02
N PRO A 116 11.89 4.46 -19.16
CA PRO A 116 11.21 3.78 -20.26
C PRO A 116 9.70 4.05 -20.34
N LEU A 117 9.11 4.63 -19.29
CA LEU A 117 7.71 5.02 -19.22
C LEU A 117 7.48 6.54 -19.38
N GLY A 118 8.55 7.32 -19.63
CA GLY A 118 8.52 8.79 -19.70
C GLY A 118 8.36 9.48 -18.33
N SER A 119 8.59 10.80 -18.29
CA SER A 119 8.28 11.62 -17.12
C SER A 119 6.77 11.63 -16.86
N ARG A 120 6.38 11.36 -15.61
CA ARG A 120 5.02 11.58 -15.08
C ARG A 120 4.99 12.86 -14.26
#